data_AF-A0A371EF95-F1
#
_entry.id   AF-A0A371EF95-F1
#
_cell.length_a   1.000
_cell.length_b   1.000
_cell.length_c   1.000
_cell.angle_alpha   90.00
_cell.angle_beta   90.00
_cell.angle_gamma   90.00
#
_symmetry.space_group_name_H-M   'P 1'
#
loop_
_entity.id
_entity.type
_entity.pdbx_description
1 polymer ?
#
loop_
_entity_poly.entity_id
_entity_poly.type
_entity_poly.pdbx_seq_one_letter_code
_entity_poly.pdbx_strand_id
1 'polypeptide(L)'
;MGRLALNRLGVIMSTRHLCMKFPIGQKVGSVWIDSHLAQKFYEDSLKVETYPTKVAVNALELDLDPRSQHEHEGPYPTEELKEIQLGPLPT
;
A
#
# COMPACT_ATOMS: atom_id res chain seq x y z
N MET A 1 1.22 3.82 -10.28
CA MET A 1 1.33 5.27 -9.99
C MET A 1 1.81 5.42 -8.55
N GLY A 2 2.91 6.13 -8.30
CA GLY A 2 3.51 6.23 -6.96
C GLY A 2 3.34 7.61 -6.31
N ARG A 3 3.76 7.73 -5.04
CA ARG A 3 3.69 8.96 -4.23
C ARG A 3 4.32 10.17 -4.93
N LEU A 4 5.43 9.98 -5.64
CA LEU A 4 6.11 11.04 -6.39
C LEU A 4 5.20 11.67 -7.46
N ALA A 5 4.45 10.85 -8.20
CA ALA A 5 3.54 11.33 -9.23
C ALA A 5 2.34 12.08 -8.63
N LEU A 6 1.80 11.60 -7.51
CA LEU A 6 0.69 12.25 -6.80
C LEU A 6 1.08 13.62 -6.23
N ASN A 7 2.27 13.71 -5.64
CA ASN A 7 2.79 14.98 -5.10
C ASN A 7 2.98 16.03 -6.19
N ARG A 8 3.47 15.64 -7.37
CA ARG A 8 3.62 16.56 -8.52
C ARG A 8 2.28 17.13 -9.00
N LEU A 9 1.19 16.36 -8.84
CA LEU A 9 -0.15 16.77 -9.24
C LEU A 9 -0.88 17.59 -8.15
N GLY A 10 -0.25 17.85 -6.99
CA GLY A 10 -0.91 18.51 -5.86
C GLY A 10 -2.11 17.72 -5.35
N VAL A 11 -2.06 16.39 -5.48
CA VAL A 11 -3.18 15.51 -5.16
C VAL A 11 -3.24 15.24 -3.66
N ILE A 12 -4.44 15.31 -3.11
CA ILE A 12 -4.75 14.82 -1.76
C ILE A 12 -5.69 13.63 -1.89
N MET A 13 -5.29 12.48 -1.36
CA MET A 13 -6.12 11.27 -1.30
C MET A 13 -6.59 11.04 0.13
N SER A 14 -7.91 10.94 0.31
CA SER A 14 -8.51 10.47 1.54
C SER A 14 -8.85 8.99 1.38
N THR A 15 -8.11 8.13 2.08
CA THR A 15 -8.39 6.68 2.12
C THR A 15 -9.71 6.38 2.80
N ARG A 16 -10.04 7.10 3.88
CA ARG A 16 -11.32 6.96 4.61
C ARG A 16 -12.54 7.17 3.72
N HIS A 17 -12.49 8.18 2.85
CA HIS A 17 -13.62 8.56 1.98
C HIS A 17 -13.43 8.09 0.54
N LEU A 18 -12.38 7.30 0.28
CA LEU A 18 -11.94 6.86 -1.05
C LEU A 18 -12.06 7.95 -2.13
N CYS A 19 -11.57 9.15 -1.77
CA CYS A 19 -11.73 10.36 -2.57
C CYS A 19 -10.36 10.97 -2.87
N MET A 20 -10.16 11.39 -4.11
CA MET A 20 -8.97 12.06 -4.58
C MET A 20 -9.31 13.48 -5.03
N LYS A 21 -8.64 14.49 -4.46
CA LYS A 21 -8.80 15.90 -4.81
C LYS A 21 -7.54 16.44 -5.46
N PHE A 22 -7.70 17.33 -6.44
CA PHE A 22 -6.59 17.93 -7.17
C PHE A 22 -6.97 19.28 -7.78
N PRO A 23 -6.00 20.19 -7.98
CA PRO A 23 -6.25 21.48 -8.63
C PRO A 23 -6.64 21.31 -10.10
N ILE A 24 -7.64 22.06 -10.55
CA ILE A 24 -8.04 22.22 -11.95
C ILE A 24 -8.18 23.73 -12.23
N GLY A 25 -7.10 24.36 -12.71
CA GLY A 25 -7.06 25.82 -12.86
C GLY A 25 -7.27 26.52 -11.51
N GLN A 26 -8.31 27.36 -11.41
CA GLN A 26 -8.71 28.03 -10.16
C GLN A 26 -9.75 27.23 -9.33
N LYS A 27 -10.05 25.98 -9.71
CA LYS A 27 -11.03 25.11 -9.05
C LYS A 27 -10.36 23.86 -8.48
N VAL A 28 -11.12 23.08 -7.72
CA VAL A 28 -10.70 21.78 -7.20
C VAL A 28 -11.55 20.69 -7.84
N GLY A 29 -10.90 19.76 -8.53
CA GLY A 29 -11.50 18.53 -9.00
C GLY A 29 -11.58 17.51 -7.88
N SER A 30 -12.57 16.60 -7.95
CA SER A 30 -12.70 15.47 -7.03
C SER A 30 -13.09 14.23 -7.80
N VAL A 31 -12.35 13.15 -7.59
CA VAL A 31 -12.66 11.80 -8.07
C VAL A 31 -13.06 10.98 -6.86
N TRP A 32 -14.23 10.36 -6.93
CA TRP A 32 -14.75 9.47 -5.90
C TRP A 32 -14.70 8.05 -6.42
N ILE A 33 -14.20 7.15 -5.59
CA ILE A 33 -14.29 5.72 -5.87
C ILE A 33 -15.58 5.23 -5.23
N ASP A 34 -16.37 4.47 -5.97
CA ASP A 34 -17.50 3.73 -5.41
C ASP A 34 -16.95 2.61 -4.51
N SER A 35 -17.13 2.78 -3.20
CA SER A 35 -16.67 1.83 -2.19
C SER A 35 -17.24 0.43 -2.39
N HIS A 36 -18.51 0.32 -2.78
CA HIS A 36 -19.16 -0.97 -3.00
C HIS A 36 -18.59 -1.67 -4.23
N LEU A 37 -18.37 -0.91 -5.30
CA LEU A 37 -17.76 -1.43 -6.51
C LEU A 37 -16.31 -1.86 -6.27
N ALA A 38 -15.53 -1.05 -5.54
CA ALA A 38 -14.16 -1.37 -5.17
C ALA A 38 -14.08 -2.63 -4.29
N GLN A 39 -14.99 -2.77 -3.33
CA GLN A 39 -15.12 -3.96 -2.50
C GLN A 39 -15.44 -5.19 -3.36
N LYS A 40 -16.42 -5.08 -4.25
CA LYS A 40 -16.79 -6.18 -5.16
C LYS A 40 -15.61 -6.63 -6.01
N PHE A 41 -14.85 -5.69 -6.59
CA PHE A 41 -13.65 -6.01 -7.37
C PHE A 41 -12.57 -6.72 -6.54
N TYR A 42 -12.36 -6.28 -5.30
CA TYR A 42 -11.44 -6.95 -4.38
C TYR A 42 -11.89 -8.40 -4.11
N GLU A 43 -13.16 -8.59 -3.75
CA GLU A 43 -13.73 -9.92 -3.51
C GLU A 43 -13.67 -10.82 -4.74
N ASP A 44 -13.96 -10.28 -5.92
CA ASP A 44 -13.89 -11.02 -7.17
C ASP A 44 -12.44 -11.39 -7.55
N SER A 45 -11.46 -10.53 -7.27
CA SER A 45 -10.04 -10.87 -7.47
C SER A 45 -9.52 -11.97 -6.53
N LEU A 46 -10.13 -12.08 -5.33
CA LEU A 46 -9.80 -13.12 -4.36
C LEU A 46 -10.42 -14.48 -4.71
N LYS A 47 -11.47 -14.48 -5.52
CA LYS A 47 -12.05 -15.71 -6.08
C LYS A 47 -11.11 -16.18 -7.19
N VAL A 48 -10.08 -16.92 -6.80
CA VAL A 48 -9.20 -17.65 -7.71
C VAL A 48 -10.08 -18.52 -8.62
N GLU A 49 -10.31 -18.11 -9.86
CA GLU A 49 -10.76 -19.05 -10.86
C GLU A 49 -9.68 -20.12 -10.97
N THR A 50 -10.05 -21.34 -10.59
CA THR A 50 -9.22 -22.52 -10.81
C THR A 50 -9.26 -22.84 -12.30
N TYR A 51 -8.67 -21.97 -13.13
CA TYR A 51 -8.33 -22.35 -14.48
C TYR A 51 -7.29 -23.47 -14.35
N PRO A 52 -7.48 -24.63 -15.02
CA PRO A 52 -6.41 -25.58 -15.17
C PRO A 52 -5.43 -24.94 -16.15
N THR A 53 -4.53 -24.11 -15.62
CA THR A 53 -3.38 -23.61 -16.37
C THR A 53 -2.54 -24.84 -16.68
N LYS A 54 -2.79 -25.47 -17.84
CA LYS A 54 -1.90 -26.42 -18.48
C LYS A 54 -0.66 -25.67 -18.95
N VAL A 55 0.14 -25.23 -17.99
CA VAL A 55 1.56 -24.96 -18.23
C VAL A 55 2.24 -25.63 -17.06
N ALA A 56 2.79 -26.82 -17.33
CA ALA A 56 3.75 -27.47 -16.45
C ALA A 56 5.01 -26.59 -16.41
N VAL A 57 4.95 -25.49 -15.69
CA VAL A 57 6.15 -24.85 -15.18
C VAL A 57 6.43 -25.59 -13.91
N ASN A 58 7.52 -26.35 -13.88
CA ASN A 58 8.01 -27.03 -12.70
C ASN A 58 8.09 -26.00 -11.57
N ALA A 59 7.06 -25.95 -10.73
CA ALA A 59 7.07 -25.28 -9.45
C ALA A 59 7.96 -26.13 -8.55
N LEU A 60 9.26 -26.09 -8.82
CA LEU A 60 10.22 -26.09 -7.73
C LEU A 60 9.75 -24.98 -6.81
N GLU A 61 9.44 -25.35 -5.59
CA GLU A 61 8.99 -24.55 -4.46
C GLU A 61 10.00 -23.43 -4.19
N LEU A 62 10.08 -22.48 -5.11
CA LEU A 62 10.86 -21.28 -4.99
C LEU A 62 9.91 -20.32 -4.30
N ASP A 63 10.15 -20.11 -3.02
CA ASP A 63 9.45 -19.12 -2.23
C ASP A 63 9.56 -17.76 -2.93
N LEU A 64 8.44 -17.34 -3.54
CA LEU A 64 8.34 -16.12 -4.32
C LEU A 64 8.08 -14.90 -3.44
N ASP A 65 8.04 -15.06 -2.11
CA ASP A 65 7.89 -13.94 -1.21
C ASP A 65 9.18 -13.10 -1.19
N PRO A 66 9.18 -11.86 -1.71
CA PRO A 66 10.36 -10.99 -1.64
C PRO A 66 10.77 -10.67 -0.20
N ARG A 67 9.88 -10.91 0.76
CA ARG A 67 10.06 -10.66 2.19
C ARG A 67 10.70 -11.83 2.92
N SER A 68 10.64 -13.06 2.40
CA SER A 68 11.20 -14.22 3.09
C SER A 68 12.71 -14.16 3.21
N GLN A 69 13.36 -13.45 2.29
CA GLN A 69 14.81 -13.24 2.29
C GLN A 69 15.23 -12.20 3.34
N HIS A 70 14.29 -11.46 3.90
CA HIS A 70 14.51 -10.27 4.73
C HIS A 70 13.77 -10.33 6.08
N GLU A 71 13.22 -11.48 6.48
CA GLU A 71 12.50 -11.59 7.77
C GLU A 71 13.36 -11.14 8.97
N HIS A 72 14.68 -11.20 8.83
CA HIS A 72 15.65 -10.76 9.84
C HIS A 72 16.12 -9.30 9.72
N GLU A 73 15.87 -8.61 8.60
CA GLU A 73 16.40 -7.27 8.34
C GLU A 73 15.24 -6.31 8.05
N GLY A 74 14.55 -5.92 9.13
CA GLY A 74 13.58 -4.83 9.07
C GLY A 74 14.27 -3.52 8.65
N PRO A 75 13.54 -2.58 8.03
CA PRO A 75 14.12 -1.31 7.63
C PRO A 75 14.69 -0.57 8.85
N TYR A 76 15.99 -0.28 8.81
CA TYR A 76 16.63 0.54 9.83
C TYR A 76 16.10 1.97 9.75
N PRO A 77 15.88 2.63 10.90
CA PRO A 77 15.50 4.03 10.92
C PRO A 77 16.58 4.86 10.20
N THR A 78 16.13 5.70 9.27
CA THR A 78 17.02 6.59 8.50
C THR A 78 17.52 7.78 9.33
N GLU A 79 16.83 8.07 10.45
CA GLU A 79 17.11 9.17 11.36
C GLU A 79 17.64 8.63 12.69
N GLU A 80 18.40 9.46 13.41
CA GLU A 80 18.94 9.12 14.73
C GLU A 80 17.81 8.86 15.73
N LEU A 81 17.85 7.70 16.39
CA LEU A 81 16.89 7.35 17.43
C LEU A 81 17.19 8.14 18.70
N LYS A 82 16.17 8.80 19.25
CA LYS A 82 16.25 9.45 20.55
C LYS A 82 15.55 8.61 21.61
N GLU A 83 16.29 8.21 22.63
CA GLU A 83 15.71 7.58 23.80
C GLU A 83 14.86 8.58 24.60
N ILE A 84 13.63 8.19 24.92
CA ILE A 84 12.75 8.96 25.79
C ILE A 84 12.53 8.17 27.09
N GLN A 85 12.76 8.81 28.23
CA GLN A 85 12.41 8.20 29.51
C GLN A 85 10.90 8.24 29.69
N LEU A 86 10.30 7.05 29.74
CA LEU A 86 8.91 6.86 30.11
C LEU A 86 8.86 6.54 31.61
N GLY A 87 9.02 7.57 32.45
CA GLY A 87 8.90 7.41 33.90
C GLY A 87 9.69 8.46 34.70
N PRO A 88 9.44 8.58 36.01
CA PRO A 88 10.26 9.41 36.91
C PRO A 88 11.67 8.85 37.03
N LEU A 89 12.67 9.74 37.05
CA LEU A 89 14.07 9.37 37.27
C LEU A 89 14.24 8.77 38.67
N PRO A 90 14.93 7.62 38.83
CA PRO A 90 15.21 7.08 40.15
C PRO A 90 16.04 8.09 40.97
N THR A 91 15.58 8.34 42.21
CA THR A 91 16.27 9.14 43.24
C THR A 91 17.59 8.54 43.66
#